data_AF-A0A387FQR1-F1
#
_entry.id   AF-A0A387FQR1-F1
#
_cell.length_a   1.000
_cell.length_b   1.000
_cell.length_c   1.000
_cell.angle_alpha   90.00
_cell.angle_beta   90.00
_cell.angle_gamma   90.00
#
_symmetry.space_group_name_H-M   'P 1'
#
loop_
_entity.id
_entity.type
_entity.pdbx_description
1 polymer ?
#
loop_
_entity_poly.entity_id
_entity_poly.type
_entity_poly.pdbx_seq_one_letter_code
_entity_poly.pdbx_strand_id
1 'polypeptide(L)'
;MKRLLSIFGAIGLLTFAVTAQAEQITLHLTHAFPNRDSLFLKPIAEKFMQQNPDIKIELEANATDCPALLQQLLRDGVTGSLPDMVSGVCYTDMPTLAERGMLTPLDKLIADDADWKNVGVAPGALATTTVQGHVFAIPQSVSASIAYYNMSLIRKVRPDLKKFELSWSDILAIADDLKKILPGRHAAFLRILCRQL
;
A
#
# COMPACT_ATOMS: atom_id res chain seq x y z
N MET A 1 80.16 -29.17 24.70
CA MET A 1 80.88 -28.94 23.42
C MET A 1 80.00 -29.47 22.28
N LYS A 2 79.61 -28.58 21.33
CA LYS A 2 79.18 -28.87 19.93
C LYS A 2 77.93 -29.77 19.76
N ARG A 3 76.93 -29.57 18.91
CA ARG A 3 76.56 -28.61 17.85
C ARG A 3 75.11 -28.97 17.44
N LEU A 4 74.23 -27.98 17.33
CA LEU A 4 73.34 -27.70 16.17
C LEU A 4 72.93 -28.88 15.26
N LEU A 5 71.61 -29.09 15.04
CA LEU A 5 70.98 -28.84 13.74
C LEU A 5 69.44 -28.83 13.80
N SER A 6 68.87 -27.86 13.11
CA SER A 6 67.46 -27.48 13.00
C SER A 6 66.65 -28.42 12.10
N ILE A 7 65.39 -28.67 12.45
CA ILE A 7 64.36 -29.12 11.49
C ILE A 7 63.17 -28.15 11.60
N PHE A 8 62.87 -27.53 10.45
CA PHE A 8 61.80 -26.58 10.23
C PHE A 8 60.42 -27.18 10.52
N GLY A 9 59.72 -26.67 11.53
CA GLY A 9 58.28 -26.85 11.72
C GLY A 9 57.53 -25.67 11.13
N ALA A 10 57.12 -25.74 9.86
CA ALA A 10 56.19 -24.79 9.27
C ALA A 10 54.76 -25.22 9.60
N ILE A 11 54.26 -24.82 10.77
CA ILE A 11 52.83 -24.91 11.10
C ILE A 11 52.16 -23.72 10.39
N GLY A 12 51.57 -23.98 9.24
CA GLY A 12 50.69 -23.02 8.57
C GLY A 12 49.45 -22.78 9.43
N LEU A 13 49.34 -21.58 10.02
CA LEU A 13 48.07 -21.10 10.57
C LEU A 13 47.08 -20.92 9.41
N LEU A 14 46.22 -21.91 9.21
CA LEU A 14 44.97 -21.75 8.49
C LEU A 14 44.05 -20.86 9.37
N THR A 15 44.10 -19.55 9.13
CA THR A 15 43.06 -18.63 9.60
C THR A 15 41.77 -18.98 8.88
N PHE A 16 40.90 -19.77 9.53
CA PHE A 16 39.49 -19.83 9.18
C PHE A 16 38.91 -18.45 9.41
N ALA A 17 38.78 -17.66 8.34
CA ALA A 17 37.88 -16.53 8.34
C ALA A 17 36.46 -17.10 8.47
N VAL A 18 35.95 -17.16 9.69
CA VAL A 18 34.53 -17.34 9.94
C VAL A 18 33.88 -16.08 9.40
N THR A 19 33.43 -16.12 8.16
CA THR A 19 32.45 -15.15 7.67
C THR A 19 31.20 -15.39 8.51
N ALA A 20 30.95 -14.50 9.48
CA ALA A 20 29.67 -14.45 10.16
C ALA A 20 28.61 -14.20 9.09
N GLN A 21 27.96 -15.28 8.64
CA GLN A 21 26.85 -15.21 7.73
C GLN A 21 25.69 -14.69 8.58
N ALA A 22 25.37 -13.41 8.44
CA ALA A 22 24.21 -12.82 9.10
C ALA A 22 22.98 -13.69 8.78
N GLU A 23 22.24 -14.06 9.83
CA GLU A 23 21.02 -14.85 9.68
C GLU A 23 20.02 -14.07 8.83
N GLN A 24 19.46 -14.70 7.80
CA GLN A 24 18.56 -14.03 6.88
C GLN A 24 17.23 -13.73 7.59
N ILE A 25 16.88 -12.44 7.67
CA ILE A 25 15.62 -11.99 8.27
C ILE A 25 14.51 -12.23 7.25
N THR A 26 13.46 -12.97 7.62
CA THR A 26 12.28 -13.16 6.77
C THR A 26 11.12 -12.32 7.29
N LEU A 27 10.55 -11.48 6.42
CA LEU A 27 9.39 -10.63 6.68
C LEU A 27 8.19 -11.12 5.89
N HIS A 28 7.07 -11.33 6.57
CA HIS A 28 5.81 -11.74 5.96
C HIS A 28 4.96 -10.51 5.61
N LEU A 29 4.59 -10.39 4.33
CA LEU A 29 3.73 -9.32 3.84
C LEU A 29 2.46 -9.93 3.25
N THR A 30 1.33 -9.72 3.94
CA THR A 30 0.02 -10.12 3.42
C THR A 30 -0.67 -8.98 2.68
N HIS A 31 -1.46 -9.28 1.64
CA HIS A 31 -2.19 -8.25 0.90
C HIS A 31 -3.53 -8.70 0.32
N ALA A 32 -4.40 -7.72 0.08
CA ALA A 32 -5.66 -7.91 -0.65
C ALA A 32 -5.45 -7.89 -2.18
N PHE A 33 -6.47 -8.30 -2.93
CA PHE A 33 -6.54 -8.20 -4.40
C PHE A 33 -5.37 -8.90 -5.12
N PRO A 34 -5.27 -10.24 -5.07
CA PRO A 34 -4.08 -11.00 -5.44
C PRO A 34 -3.61 -10.73 -6.88
N ASN A 35 -4.56 -10.60 -7.81
CA ASN A 35 -4.26 -10.34 -9.22
C ASN A 35 -3.87 -8.90 -9.53
N ARG A 36 -4.26 -7.94 -8.68
CA ARG A 36 -4.00 -6.51 -8.89
C ARG A 36 -2.74 -6.08 -8.14
N ASP A 37 -2.65 -6.44 -6.86
CA ASP A 37 -1.62 -5.89 -5.98
C ASP A 37 -0.28 -6.64 -6.10
N SER A 38 -0.31 -7.94 -6.44
CA SER A 38 0.91 -8.68 -6.77
C SER A 38 1.67 -8.08 -7.95
N LEU A 39 0.99 -7.38 -8.87
CA LEU A 39 1.62 -6.81 -10.05
C LEU A 39 2.64 -5.72 -9.69
N PHE A 40 2.44 -5.00 -8.59
CA PHE A 40 3.37 -3.97 -8.13
C PHE A 40 4.15 -4.40 -6.88
N LEU A 41 3.57 -5.18 -5.97
CA LEU A 41 4.29 -5.61 -4.75
C LEU A 41 5.45 -6.56 -5.05
N LYS A 42 5.31 -7.49 -6.00
CA LYS A 42 6.39 -8.42 -6.37
C LYS A 42 7.65 -7.70 -6.85
N PRO A 43 7.61 -6.83 -7.87
CA PRO A 43 8.81 -6.14 -8.33
C PRO A 43 9.37 -5.16 -7.28
N ILE A 44 8.54 -4.58 -6.42
CA ILE A 44 9.00 -3.75 -5.28
C ILE A 44 9.78 -4.61 -4.28
N ALA A 45 9.22 -5.74 -3.87
CA ALA A 45 9.86 -6.68 -2.94
C ALA A 45 11.17 -7.23 -3.51
N GLU A 46 11.18 -7.63 -4.79
CA GLU A 46 12.39 -8.10 -5.47
C GLU A 46 13.49 -7.04 -5.48
N LYS A 47 13.14 -5.79 -5.85
CA LYS A 47 14.11 -4.70 -5.85
C LYS A 47 14.61 -4.37 -4.45
N PHE A 48 13.73 -4.42 -3.44
CA PHE A 48 14.11 -4.22 -2.05
C PHE A 48 15.09 -5.31 -1.58
N MET A 49 14.81 -6.59 -1.87
CA MET A 49 15.70 -7.71 -1.51
C MET A 49 17.05 -7.66 -2.25
N GLN A 50 17.09 -7.12 -3.47
CA GLN A 50 18.36 -6.88 -4.18
C GLN A 50 19.22 -5.83 -3.48
N GLN A 51 18.61 -4.84 -2.85
CA GLN A 51 19.30 -3.78 -2.11
C GLN A 51 19.62 -4.18 -0.66
N ASN A 52 18.89 -5.16 -0.12
CA ASN A 52 18.98 -5.64 1.26
C ASN A 52 19.06 -7.19 1.25
N PRO A 53 20.23 -7.77 0.88
CA PRO A 53 20.36 -9.21 0.66
C PRO A 53 20.20 -10.06 1.93
N ASP A 54 20.28 -9.42 3.10
CA ASP A 54 20.02 -9.99 4.41
C ASP A 54 18.53 -10.10 4.75
N ILE A 55 17.65 -9.46 3.97
CA ILE A 55 16.20 -9.48 4.17
C ILE A 55 15.52 -10.25 3.04
N LYS A 56 14.62 -11.15 3.43
CA LYS A 56 13.69 -11.86 2.54
C LYS A 56 12.27 -11.37 2.80
N ILE A 57 11.52 -11.07 1.74
CA ILE A 57 10.09 -10.74 1.83
C ILE A 57 9.28 -11.89 1.26
N GLU A 58 8.37 -12.44 2.07
CA GLU A 58 7.40 -13.45 1.64
C GLU A 58 6.03 -12.79 1.42
N LEU A 59 5.55 -12.82 0.19
CA LEU A 59 4.27 -12.22 -0.20
C LEU A 59 3.14 -13.25 -0.08
N GLU A 60 2.13 -12.92 0.70
CA GLU A 60 0.94 -13.75 0.91
C GLU A 60 -0.30 -13.03 0.37
N ALA A 61 -0.97 -13.63 -0.61
CA ALA A 61 -2.06 -13.00 -1.34
C ALA A 61 -3.37 -13.80 -1.19
N ASN A 62 -3.79 -14.03 0.06
CA ASN A 62 -4.91 -14.92 0.37
C ASN A 62 -6.27 -14.20 0.34
N ALA A 63 -6.29 -12.87 0.47
CA ALA A 63 -7.50 -12.08 0.57
C ALA A 63 -7.94 -11.51 -0.78
N THR A 64 -9.16 -11.82 -1.23
CA THR A 64 -9.69 -11.36 -2.52
C THR A 64 -9.98 -9.86 -2.58
N ASP A 65 -10.31 -9.25 -1.44
CA ASP A 65 -10.70 -7.85 -1.28
C ASP A 65 -10.44 -7.36 0.15
N CYS A 66 -10.77 -6.09 0.43
CA CYS A 66 -10.59 -5.52 1.77
C CYS A 66 -11.38 -6.25 2.86
N PRO A 67 -12.69 -6.57 2.70
CA PRO A 67 -13.43 -7.31 3.73
C PRO A 67 -12.81 -8.67 4.04
N ALA A 68 -12.38 -9.43 3.03
CA ALA A 68 -11.70 -10.71 3.24
C ALA A 68 -10.37 -10.53 4.00
N LEU A 69 -9.60 -9.48 3.66
CA LEU A 69 -8.36 -9.15 4.34
C LEU A 69 -8.60 -8.78 5.81
N LEU A 70 -9.59 -7.92 6.09
CA LEU A 70 -9.95 -7.56 7.45
C LEU A 70 -10.33 -8.79 8.26
N GLN A 71 -11.16 -9.70 7.71
CA GLN A 71 -11.52 -10.93 8.39
C GLN A 71 -10.31 -11.85 8.65
N GLN A 72 -9.37 -11.91 7.71
CA GLN A 72 -8.13 -12.67 7.88
C GLN A 72 -7.30 -12.07 9.03
N LEU A 73 -7.00 -10.77 8.99
CA LEU A 73 -6.23 -10.09 10.03
C LEU A 73 -6.86 -10.25 11.42
N LEU A 74 -8.19 -10.13 11.52
CA LEU A 74 -8.89 -10.31 12.79
C LEU A 74 -8.75 -11.74 13.34
N ARG A 75 -8.72 -12.77 12.48
CA ARG A 75 -8.43 -14.14 12.91
C ARG A 75 -6.98 -14.29 13.32
N ASP A 76 -6.06 -13.79 12.51
CA ASP A 76 -4.61 -13.88 12.75
C ASP A 76 -4.20 -13.15 14.04
N GLY A 77 -4.87 -12.04 14.37
CA GLY A 77 -4.72 -11.33 15.63
C GLY A 77 -5.14 -12.13 16.85
N VAL A 78 -6.14 -13.02 16.72
CA VAL A 78 -6.57 -13.93 17.81
C VAL A 78 -5.59 -15.08 17.98
N THR A 79 -5.00 -15.58 16.88
CA THR A 79 -4.04 -16.70 16.93
C THR A 79 -2.61 -16.25 17.20
N GLY A 80 -2.34 -14.94 17.21
CA GLY A 80 -0.99 -14.39 17.34
C GLY A 80 -0.12 -14.63 16.10
N SER A 81 -0.75 -14.75 14.93
CA SER A 81 -0.12 -15.07 13.64
C SER A 81 -0.18 -13.91 12.66
N LEU A 82 -0.21 -12.67 13.17
CA LEU A 82 -0.22 -11.49 12.32
C LEU A 82 1.06 -11.42 11.47
N PRO A 83 0.97 -10.99 10.20
CA PRO A 83 2.14 -10.74 9.37
C PRO A 83 2.89 -9.50 9.85
N ASP A 84 4.17 -9.40 9.48
CA ASP A 84 4.99 -8.21 9.77
C ASP A 84 4.47 -6.96 9.04
N MET A 85 3.95 -7.16 7.82
CA MET A 85 3.46 -6.10 6.95
C MET A 85 2.12 -6.45 6.32
N VAL A 86 1.29 -5.43 6.10
CA VAL A 86 0.00 -5.57 5.43
C VAL A 86 -0.14 -4.49 4.36
N SER A 87 -0.61 -4.88 3.18
CA SER A 87 -0.92 -3.98 2.06
C SER A 87 -2.38 -4.11 1.63
N GLY A 88 -2.98 -3.02 1.16
CA GLY A 88 -4.36 -3.05 0.64
C GLY A 88 -5.45 -3.05 1.70
N VAL A 89 -5.14 -2.61 2.93
CA VAL A 89 -6.17 -2.30 3.94
C VAL A 89 -6.99 -1.10 3.47
N CYS A 90 -8.32 -1.24 3.46
CA CYS A 90 -9.19 -0.13 3.15
C CYS A 90 -9.18 0.90 4.29
N TYR A 91 -9.18 2.19 3.95
CA TYR A 91 -9.09 3.27 4.95
C TYR A 91 -10.19 3.20 6.03
N THR A 92 -11.37 2.67 5.68
CA THR A 92 -12.50 2.47 6.61
C THR A 92 -12.21 1.46 7.70
N ASP A 93 -11.26 0.54 7.47
CA ASP A 93 -10.95 -0.57 8.37
C ASP A 93 -9.77 -0.23 9.29
N MET A 94 -9.01 0.84 8.99
CA MET A 94 -7.86 1.30 9.77
C MET A 94 -8.21 1.56 11.25
N PRO A 95 -9.32 2.27 11.60
CA PRO A 95 -9.66 2.48 13.00
C PRO A 95 -9.90 1.16 13.75
N THR A 96 -10.58 0.20 13.11
CA THR A 96 -10.88 -1.11 13.69
C THR A 96 -9.61 -1.86 14.09
N LEU A 97 -8.59 -1.85 13.24
CA LEU A 97 -7.31 -2.53 13.49
C LEU A 97 -6.43 -1.78 14.50
N ALA A 98 -6.36 -0.45 14.38
CA ALA A 98 -5.58 0.40 15.28
C ALA A 98 -6.11 0.35 16.73
N GLU A 99 -7.42 0.47 16.93
CA GLU A 99 -8.05 0.43 18.26
C GLU A 99 -7.92 -0.93 18.94
N ARG A 100 -7.70 -2.01 18.17
CA ARG A 100 -7.42 -3.36 18.68
C ARG A 100 -5.93 -3.59 18.97
N GLY A 101 -5.08 -2.58 18.77
CA GLY A 101 -3.64 -2.70 18.98
C GLY A 101 -2.95 -3.62 17.98
N MET A 102 -3.56 -3.85 16.81
CA MET A 102 -3.02 -4.75 15.78
C MET A 102 -2.06 -4.05 14.81
N LEU A 103 -1.95 -2.73 14.90
CA LEU A 103 -1.08 -1.90 14.06
C LEU A 103 -0.09 -1.13 14.92
N THR A 104 1.16 -1.09 14.49
CA THR A 104 2.21 -0.31 15.12
C THR A 104 2.16 1.14 14.63
N PRO A 105 2.14 2.16 15.51
CA PRO A 105 2.27 3.55 15.11
C PRO A 105 3.60 3.80 14.38
N LEU A 106 3.54 4.48 13.24
CA LEU A 106 4.69 4.79 12.40
C LEU A 106 5.28 6.17 12.69
N ASP A 107 4.73 6.94 13.64
CA ASP A 107 5.13 8.33 13.91
C ASP A 107 6.64 8.45 14.17
N LYS A 108 7.19 7.52 14.96
CA LYS A 108 8.63 7.49 15.27
C LYS A 108 9.47 7.15 14.03
N LEU A 109 9.05 6.16 13.25
CA LEU A 109 9.75 5.76 12.02
C LEU A 109 9.78 6.92 11.01
N ILE A 110 8.67 7.63 10.88
CA ILE A 110 8.56 8.83 10.03
C ILE A 110 9.44 9.97 10.55
N ALA A 111 9.45 10.20 11.86
CA ALA A 111 10.24 11.28 12.46
C ALA A 111 11.76 11.02 12.39
N ASP A 112 12.18 9.76 12.51
CA ASP A 112 13.58 9.35 12.48
C ASP A 112 14.12 9.22 11.03
N ASP A 113 13.24 9.16 10.01
CA ASP A 113 13.63 9.10 8.61
C ASP A 113 14.02 10.49 8.07
N ALA A 114 15.32 10.69 7.91
CA ALA A 114 15.89 11.93 7.38
C ALA A 114 15.45 12.24 5.94
N ASP A 115 15.05 11.23 5.16
CA ASP A 115 14.64 11.38 3.77
C ASP A 115 13.12 11.45 3.59
N TRP A 116 12.35 11.40 4.68
CA TRP A 116 10.88 11.38 4.66
C TRP A 116 10.26 12.46 3.74
N LYS A 117 10.85 13.66 3.72
CA LYS A 117 10.38 14.78 2.88
C LYS A 117 10.46 14.49 1.37
N ASN A 118 11.37 13.62 0.94
CA ASN A 118 11.57 13.26 -0.46
C ASN A 118 10.78 12.02 -0.88
N VAL A 119 10.19 11.29 0.08
CA VAL A 119 9.33 10.10 -0.19
C VAL A 119 8.06 10.48 -0.98
N GLY A 120 7.67 11.76 -0.96
CA GLY A 120 6.58 12.27 -1.81
C GLY A 120 5.17 12.05 -1.25
N VAL A 121 5.05 11.60 0.01
CA VAL A 121 3.75 11.44 0.66
C VAL A 121 3.23 12.79 1.13
N ALA A 122 2.15 13.26 0.49
CA ALA A 122 1.52 14.52 0.87
C ALA A 122 0.90 14.43 2.29
N PRO A 123 0.99 15.48 3.12
CA PRO A 123 0.40 15.47 4.47
C PRO A 123 -1.10 15.13 4.50
N GLY A 124 -1.86 15.61 3.51
CA GLY A 124 -3.28 15.29 3.38
C GLY A 124 -3.57 13.80 3.09
N ALA A 125 -2.62 13.07 2.52
CA ALA A 125 -2.75 11.63 2.31
C ALA A 125 -2.58 10.87 3.63
N LEU A 126 -1.65 11.29 4.49
CA LEU A 126 -1.44 10.67 5.82
C LEU A 126 -2.68 10.80 6.72
N ALA A 127 -3.50 11.83 6.52
CA ALA A 127 -4.75 11.98 7.27
C ALA A 127 -5.70 10.77 7.07
N THR A 128 -5.61 10.07 5.94
CA THR A 128 -6.42 8.86 5.67
C THR A 128 -5.99 7.63 6.45
N THR A 129 -4.78 7.64 7.00
CA THR A 129 -4.19 6.55 7.80
C THR A 129 -3.90 6.99 9.23
N THR A 130 -4.35 8.19 9.62
CA THR A 130 -4.22 8.73 10.97
C THR A 130 -5.44 8.33 11.81
N VAL A 131 -5.21 7.63 12.91
CA VAL A 131 -6.26 7.24 13.87
C VAL A 131 -5.86 7.77 15.23
N GLN A 132 -6.77 8.49 15.90
CA GLN A 132 -6.53 9.07 17.23
C GLN A 132 -5.21 9.89 17.35
N GLY A 133 -4.82 10.57 16.26
CA GLY A 133 -3.62 11.42 16.21
C GLY A 133 -2.32 10.70 15.86
N HIS A 134 -2.34 9.39 15.61
CA HIS A 134 -1.18 8.58 15.25
C HIS A 134 -1.29 8.06 13.81
N VAL A 135 -0.18 8.10 13.07
CA VAL A 135 -0.11 7.54 11.71
C VAL A 135 0.15 6.03 11.81
N PHE A 136 -0.77 5.21 11.30
CA PHE A 136 -0.66 3.74 11.37
C PHE A 136 -0.28 3.06 10.05
N ALA A 137 -0.33 3.78 8.92
CA ALA A 137 0.03 3.22 7.62
C ALA A 137 0.53 4.31 6.67
N ILE A 138 1.31 3.90 5.68
CA ILE A 138 1.68 4.75 4.55
C ILE A 138 0.63 4.58 3.45
N PRO A 139 -0.04 5.67 2.99
CA PRO A 139 -1.08 5.57 1.98
C PRO A 139 -0.48 5.18 0.61
N GLN A 140 -0.89 4.03 0.07
CA GLN A 140 -0.41 3.53 -1.22
C GLN A 140 -1.09 4.19 -2.42
N SER A 141 -2.37 4.55 -2.26
CA SER A 141 -3.15 5.22 -3.31
C SER A 141 -4.30 5.98 -2.70
N VAL A 142 -4.70 7.07 -3.35
CA VAL A 142 -5.87 7.85 -2.96
C VAL A 142 -6.82 7.91 -4.16
N SER A 143 -8.06 7.49 -3.94
CA SER A 143 -9.10 7.53 -4.96
C SER A 143 -10.09 8.65 -4.66
N ALA A 144 -10.58 9.28 -5.73
CA ALA A 144 -11.63 10.28 -5.65
C ALA A 144 -12.78 9.85 -6.57
N SER A 145 -14.01 9.98 -6.08
CA SER A 145 -15.19 9.80 -6.91
C SER A 145 -15.35 11.01 -7.81
N ILE A 146 -15.50 10.78 -9.11
CA ILE A 146 -15.80 11.85 -10.06
C ILE A 146 -17.01 11.49 -10.92
N ALA A 147 -17.81 12.51 -11.25
CA ALA A 147 -18.94 12.36 -12.14
C ALA A 147 -18.47 12.47 -13.59
N TYR A 148 -18.79 11.46 -14.42
CA TYR A 148 -18.56 11.52 -15.85
C TYR A 148 -19.84 11.89 -16.58
N TYR A 149 -19.73 12.86 -17.48
CA TYR A 149 -20.86 13.38 -18.25
C TYR A 149 -20.67 13.12 -19.74
N ASN A 150 -21.71 12.61 -20.40
CA ASN A 150 -21.72 12.54 -21.86
C ASN A 150 -22.15 13.89 -22.44
N MET A 151 -21.16 14.70 -22.85
CA MET A 151 -21.39 16.05 -23.36
C MET A 151 -22.27 16.12 -24.59
N SER A 152 -22.20 15.13 -25.48
CA SER A 152 -23.04 15.07 -26.68
C SER A 152 -24.51 14.89 -26.34
N LEU A 153 -24.82 14.25 -25.21
CA LEU A 153 -26.19 14.13 -24.72
C LEU A 153 -26.63 15.39 -23.98
N ILE A 154 -25.78 15.92 -23.08
CA ILE A 154 -26.11 17.15 -22.33
C ILE A 154 -26.38 18.31 -23.27
N ARG A 155 -25.60 18.49 -24.34
CA ARG A 155 -25.82 19.57 -25.32
C ARG A 155 -27.17 19.49 -26.05
N LYS A 156 -27.84 18.33 -26.10
CA LYS A 156 -29.19 18.22 -26.67
C LYS A 156 -30.26 18.87 -25.80
N VAL A 157 -30.05 18.93 -24.48
CA VAL A 157 -31.01 19.50 -23.52
C VAL A 157 -30.53 20.83 -22.91
N ARG A 158 -29.23 21.12 -22.99
CA ARG A 158 -28.57 22.34 -22.53
C ARG A 158 -27.48 22.77 -23.52
N PRO A 159 -27.84 23.28 -24.71
CA PRO A 159 -26.88 23.62 -25.76
C PRO A 159 -25.87 24.70 -25.36
N ASP A 160 -26.27 25.61 -24.46
CA ASP A 160 -25.45 26.75 -24.02
C ASP A 160 -24.63 26.49 -22.75
N LEU A 161 -24.64 25.26 -22.23
CA LEU A 161 -23.87 24.93 -21.03
C LEU A 161 -22.36 24.94 -21.32
N LYS A 162 -21.70 26.03 -20.93
CA LYS A 162 -20.25 26.25 -21.11
C LYS A 162 -19.42 26.00 -19.85
N LYS A 163 -20.01 26.14 -18.65
CA LYS A 163 -19.33 25.95 -17.36
C LYS A 163 -19.94 24.78 -16.60
N PHE A 164 -19.09 24.01 -15.92
CA PHE A 164 -19.45 22.81 -15.15
C PHE A 164 -19.49 23.04 -13.64
N GLU A 165 -19.75 24.27 -13.23
CA GLU A 165 -20.06 24.62 -11.83
C GLU A 165 -21.54 24.30 -11.56
N LEU A 166 -21.90 23.03 -11.68
CA LEU A 166 -23.28 22.57 -11.53
C LEU A 166 -23.57 22.30 -10.06
N SER A 167 -24.71 22.80 -9.59
CA SER A 167 -25.27 22.35 -8.32
C SER A 167 -25.88 20.96 -8.46
N TRP A 168 -26.16 20.28 -7.34
CA TRP A 168 -26.91 19.03 -7.35
C TRP A 168 -28.28 19.16 -8.03
N SER A 169 -28.96 20.29 -7.82
CA SER A 169 -30.24 20.58 -8.45
C SER A 169 -30.11 20.68 -9.98
N ASP A 170 -29.04 21.30 -10.48
CA ASP A 170 -28.77 21.38 -11.92
C ASP A 170 -28.49 20.00 -12.52
N ILE A 171 -27.69 19.18 -11.83
CA ILE A 171 -27.37 17.81 -12.25
C ILE A 171 -28.66 16.98 -12.37
N LEU A 172 -29.55 17.05 -11.38
CA LEU A 172 -30.83 16.33 -11.38
C LEU A 172 -31.76 16.84 -12.49
N ALA A 173 -31.86 18.15 -12.68
CA ALA A 173 -32.67 18.73 -13.75
C ALA A 173 -32.18 18.30 -15.15
N ILE A 174 -30.86 18.26 -15.36
CA ILE A 174 -30.26 17.74 -16.60
C ILE A 174 -30.58 16.26 -16.77
N ALA A 175 -30.50 15.46 -15.70
CA ALA A 175 -30.82 14.04 -15.75
C ALA A 175 -32.29 13.77 -16.11
N ASP A 176 -33.22 14.54 -15.54
CA ASP A 176 -34.65 14.45 -15.85
C ASP A 176 -34.96 14.81 -17.31
N ASP A 177 -34.32 15.87 -17.83
CA ASP A 177 -34.49 16.25 -19.24
C ASP A 177 -33.89 15.21 -20.19
N LEU A 178 -32.74 14.63 -19.84
CA LEU A 178 -32.15 13.51 -20.58
C LEU A 178 -33.05 12.28 -20.57
N LYS A 179 -33.72 11.98 -19.45
CA LYS A 179 -34.65 10.85 -19.34
C LYS A 179 -35.85 10.99 -20.28
N LYS A 180 -36.37 12.22 -20.46
CA LYS A 180 -37.49 12.48 -21.39
C LYS A 180 -37.12 12.22 -22.85
N ILE A 181 -35.90 12.54 -23.26
CA ILE A 181 -35.43 12.35 -24.65
C ILE A 181 -34.80 10.97 -24.90
N LEU A 182 -34.47 10.23 -23.85
CA LEU A 182 -33.85 8.90 -23.91
C LEU A 182 -34.51 7.94 -22.92
N PRO A 183 -35.79 7.55 -23.15
CA PRO A 183 -36.47 6.60 -22.27
C PRO A 183 -35.70 5.28 -22.22
N GLY A 184 -35.43 4.80 -21.01
CA GLY A 184 -34.71 3.54 -20.76
C GLY A 184 -33.17 3.62 -20.73
N ARG A 185 -32.56 4.81 -20.81
CA ARG A 185 -31.11 4.99 -20.64
C ARG A 185 -30.80 5.85 -19.41
N HIS A 186 -29.74 5.48 -18.67
CA HIS A 186 -29.25 6.27 -17.55
C HIS A 186 -28.45 7.48 -18.05
N ALA A 187 -28.70 8.66 -17.47
CA ALA A 187 -28.16 9.94 -17.90
C ALA A 187 -26.73 10.24 -17.41
N ALA A 188 -26.29 9.58 -16.35
CA ALA A 188 -24.98 9.79 -15.73
C ALA A 188 -24.39 8.45 -15.24
N PHE A 189 -23.06 8.37 -15.26
CA PHE A 189 -22.31 7.27 -14.67
C PHE A 189 -21.29 7.84 -13.70
N LEU A 190 -21.42 7.48 -12.42
CA LEU A 190 -20.41 7.78 -11.41
C LEU A 190 -19.30 6.73 -11.54
N ARG A 191 -18.06 7.18 -11.74
CA ARG A 191 -16.90 6.28 -11.76
C ARG A 191 -15.90 6.73 -10.73
N ILE A 192 -15.44 5.78 -9.94
CA ILE A 192 -14.37 5.98 -8.96
C ILE A 192 -13.04 5.97 -9.73
N LEU A 193 -12.29 7.08 -9.67
CA LEU A 193 -10.93 7.13 -10.18
C LEU A 193 -9.95 6.88 -9.03
N CYS A 194 -9.08 5.88 -9.19
CA CYS A 194 -7.94 5.68 -8.31
C CYS A 194 -6.73 6.40 -8.90
N ARG A 195 -6.11 7.32 -8.16
CA ARG A 195 -4.80 7.90 -8.51
C ARG A 195 -3.78 7.28 -7.56
N GLN A 196 -2.84 6.51 -8.11
CA GLN A 196 -1.69 6.04 -7.34
C GLN A 196 -0.78 7.24 -7.05
N LEU A 197 -0.34 7.37 -5.79
CA LEU A 197 0.56 8.42 -5.35
C LEU A 197 2.01 8.02 -5.65
#